data_AF-A0A3P8M375-F1
#
_entry.id   AF-A0A3P8M375-F1
#
_cell.length_a   1.000
_cell.length_b   1.000
_cell.length_c   1.000
_cell.angle_alpha   90.00
_cell.angle_beta   90.00
_cell.angle_gamma   90.00
#
_symmetry.space_group_name_H-M   'P 1'
#
loop_
_entity.id
_entity.type
_entity.pdbx_description
1 polymer ?
#
loop_
_entity_poly.entity_id
_entity_poly.type
_entity_poly.pdbx_seq_one_letter_code
_entity_poly.pdbx_strand_id
1 'polypeptide(L)'
;MSKHCDHEWYRKGEEICQVIADLLHTDSAVARDIQQLLEEKHSDRDCMIMGEETEFASGSQYMKKTRQDTEDFDVMWRQYVRSLKTQSRYVNPSVTATLDGIFAGIDQMKSRHDQSVIMDAGPDTALNFLYRARYSAGHANLEQILVLPDRELGPPPHRFSGSNRMSARGISVFYGASTVKTAISEIRPPVGCKVVSARFNLIRPLRLLNLPALENVWQGGSMLDPEYIKKRSQVAFLHKLTSRLVVPVLPGEEDFDYIPTQVIAEYLADDTGLALDGMLYPSVQQSGEVSLEHFNVVLFHKASCVHYLNFPDKKDCHISYGHAYSEEDWEDDICVTHIQEYGEQLDLSQPYEHNPLTQDIRPPALKIDLSSVCVHDIQKVCFKFSSLPVRRDTDVIQPSFRNEEPDNVLWDDTPFQDDVPY
;
A
#
# COMPACT_ATOMS: atom_id res chain seq x y z
N MET A 1 -25.38 -23.51 -58.32
CA MET A 1 -26.11 -22.94 -57.16
C MET A 1 -25.10 -22.78 -56.02
N SER A 2 -24.40 -21.65 -55.99
CA SER A 2 -23.53 -21.29 -54.87
C SER A 2 -24.35 -20.46 -53.89
N LYS A 3 -24.52 -20.96 -52.67
CA LYS A 3 -24.99 -20.16 -51.54
C LYS A 3 -23.85 -19.20 -51.18
N HIS A 4 -24.02 -17.92 -51.50
CA HIS A 4 -23.25 -16.86 -50.87
C HIS A 4 -23.46 -16.96 -49.36
N CYS A 5 -22.34 -17.01 -48.63
CA CYS A 5 -22.33 -16.95 -47.19
C CYS A 5 -22.51 -15.47 -46.83
N ASP A 6 -23.73 -15.08 -46.45
CA ASP A 6 -24.03 -13.76 -45.89
C ASP A 6 -23.36 -13.67 -44.50
N HIS A 7 -22.06 -13.37 -44.49
CA HIS A 7 -21.40 -12.89 -43.28
C HIS A 7 -21.78 -11.41 -43.12
N GLU A 8 -22.86 -11.15 -42.39
CA GLU A 8 -23.14 -9.82 -41.86
C GLU A 8 -22.00 -9.42 -40.92
N TRP A 9 -21.10 -8.58 -41.41
CA TRP A 9 -20.03 -8.01 -40.60
C TRP A 9 -20.65 -6.97 -39.65
N TYR A 10 -20.76 -7.32 -38.37
CA TYR A 10 -21.22 -6.42 -37.32
C TYR A 10 -20.02 -5.69 -36.71
N ARG A 11 -19.93 -4.38 -36.93
CA ARG A 11 -18.99 -3.51 -36.22
C ARG A 11 -19.52 -3.27 -34.80
N LYS A 12 -18.65 -3.39 -33.80
CA LYS A 12 -18.99 -3.14 -32.39
C LYS A 12 -18.75 -1.66 -32.06
N GLY A 13 -19.75 -1.01 -31.49
CA GLY A 13 -19.67 0.36 -30.96
C GLY A 13 -21.01 1.07 -31.03
N GLU A 14 -21.04 2.29 -30.52
CA GLU A 14 -22.15 3.23 -30.66
C GLU A 14 -21.87 4.15 -31.86
N GLU A 15 -22.92 4.45 -32.63
CA GLU A 15 -22.82 5.36 -33.78
C GLU A 15 -22.44 6.77 -33.33
N ILE A 16 -21.56 7.44 -34.11
CA ILE A 16 -21.07 8.79 -33.79
C ILE A 16 -22.17 9.80 -33.47
N CYS A 17 -23.31 9.75 -34.18
CA CYS A 17 -24.43 10.66 -33.93
C CYS A 17 -25.05 10.42 -32.55
N GLN A 18 -25.18 9.16 -32.14
CA GLN A 18 -25.69 8.80 -30.81
C GLN A 18 -24.70 9.26 -29.73
N VAL A 19 -23.41 9.05 -29.95
CA VAL A 19 -22.35 9.48 -29.03
C VAL A 19 -22.34 11.00 -28.84
N ILE A 20 -22.45 11.77 -29.92
CA ILE A 20 -22.51 13.25 -29.87
C ILE A 20 -23.78 13.70 -29.13
N ALA A 21 -24.93 13.09 -29.45
CA ALA A 21 -26.21 13.39 -28.78
C ALA A 21 -26.13 13.15 -27.27
N ASP A 22 -25.55 12.01 -26.85
CA ASP A 22 -25.39 11.64 -25.45
C ASP A 22 -24.38 12.51 -24.71
N LEU A 23 -23.27 12.88 -25.36
CA LEU A 23 -22.24 13.74 -24.78
C LEU A 23 -22.71 15.19 -24.58
N LEU A 24 -23.50 15.71 -25.51
CA LEU A 24 -23.99 17.09 -25.49
C LEU A 24 -25.38 17.23 -24.84
N HIS A 25 -26.03 16.11 -24.52
CA HIS A 25 -27.43 16.07 -24.09
C HIS A 25 -28.35 16.83 -25.06
N THR A 26 -28.24 16.54 -26.36
CA THR A 26 -28.94 17.25 -27.44
C THR A 26 -29.71 16.30 -28.36
N ASP A 27 -30.51 16.87 -29.26
CA ASP A 27 -31.31 16.11 -30.22
C ASP A 27 -30.48 15.52 -31.36
N SER A 28 -30.94 14.40 -31.92
CA SER A 28 -30.25 13.69 -33.01
C SER A 28 -30.08 14.50 -34.29
N ALA A 29 -30.96 15.47 -34.56
CA ALA A 29 -30.82 16.39 -35.68
C ALA A 29 -29.59 17.30 -35.51
N VAL A 30 -29.46 17.92 -34.32
CA VAL A 30 -28.31 18.78 -33.98
C VAL A 30 -27.02 17.96 -33.94
N ALA A 31 -27.06 16.74 -33.39
CA ALA A 31 -25.91 15.85 -33.38
C ALA A 31 -25.42 15.48 -34.79
N ARG A 32 -26.34 15.28 -35.75
CA ARG A 32 -26.00 15.01 -37.16
C ARG A 32 -25.36 16.22 -37.83
N ASP A 33 -25.89 17.42 -37.60
CA ASP A 33 -25.30 18.65 -38.15
C ASP A 33 -23.88 18.87 -37.60
N ILE A 34 -23.67 18.61 -36.30
CA ILE A 34 -22.34 18.67 -35.67
C ILE A 34 -21.40 17.62 -36.26
N GLN A 35 -21.86 16.39 -36.44
CA GLN A 35 -21.08 15.32 -37.06
C GLN A 35 -20.63 15.70 -38.47
N GLN A 36 -21.54 16.22 -39.30
CA GLN A 36 -21.21 16.64 -40.67
C GLN A 36 -20.16 17.76 -40.67
N LEU A 37 -20.28 18.74 -39.78
CA LEU A 37 -19.28 19.80 -39.64
C LEU A 37 -17.92 19.26 -39.20
N LEU A 38 -17.88 18.26 -38.32
CA LEU A 38 -16.64 17.60 -37.89
C LEU A 38 -16.02 16.78 -39.04
N GLU A 39 -16.83 16.06 -39.81
CA GLU A 39 -16.39 15.30 -40.98
C GLU A 39 -15.79 16.21 -42.06
N GLU A 40 -16.44 17.33 -42.37
CA GLU A 40 -15.95 18.33 -43.33
C GLU A 40 -14.66 18.99 -42.83
N LYS A 41 -14.59 19.35 -41.55
CA LYS A 41 -13.42 20.03 -40.97
C LYS A 41 -12.19 19.15 -40.86
N HIS A 42 -12.39 17.86 -40.57
CA HIS A 42 -11.33 16.88 -40.37
C HIS A 42 -11.14 15.96 -41.59
N SER A 43 -11.69 16.33 -42.75
CA SER A 43 -11.51 15.58 -43.98
C SER A 43 -10.04 15.53 -44.37
N ASP A 44 -9.51 14.32 -44.58
CA ASP A 44 -8.20 14.12 -45.19
C ASP A 44 -8.37 13.83 -46.69
N ARG A 45 -7.63 14.57 -47.51
CA ARG A 45 -7.66 14.45 -48.97
C ARG A 45 -7.18 13.08 -49.43
N ASP A 46 -6.22 12.50 -48.73
CA ASP A 46 -5.67 11.19 -49.07
C ASP A 46 -6.67 10.07 -48.73
N CYS A 47 -7.34 10.15 -47.57
CA CYS A 47 -8.43 9.23 -47.21
C CYS A 47 -9.63 9.34 -48.17
N MET A 48 -10.01 10.54 -48.59
CA MET A 48 -11.09 10.74 -49.57
C MET A 48 -10.78 10.09 -50.92
N ILE A 49 -9.52 10.18 -51.38
CA ILE A 49 -9.09 9.56 -52.65
C ILE A 49 -9.10 8.03 -52.53
N MET A 50 -8.76 7.51 -51.36
CA MET A 50 -8.71 6.07 -51.08
C MET A 50 -10.07 5.47 -50.67
N GLY A 51 -11.09 6.31 -50.46
CA GLY A 51 -12.41 5.88 -49.95
C GLY A 51 -12.36 5.36 -48.51
N GLU A 52 -11.35 5.78 -47.73
CA GLU A 52 -11.19 5.37 -46.34
C GLU A 52 -12.06 6.23 -45.42
N GLU A 53 -12.71 5.56 -44.47
CA GLU A 53 -13.51 6.19 -43.44
C GLU A 53 -12.62 6.93 -42.44
N THR A 54 -12.93 8.18 -42.15
CA THR A 54 -12.20 9.01 -41.18
C THR A 54 -12.86 8.95 -39.79
N GLU A 55 -12.17 9.47 -38.78
CA GLU A 55 -12.62 9.44 -37.39
C GLU A 55 -14.06 9.94 -37.21
N PHE A 56 -14.43 11.01 -37.93
CA PHE A 56 -15.73 11.67 -37.81
C PHE A 56 -16.74 11.31 -38.90
N ALA A 57 -16.46 10.31 -39.73
CA ALA A 57 -17.38 9.90 -40.79
C ALA A 57 -18.73 9.42 -40.23
N SER A 58 -19.79 9.54 -41.03
CA SER A 58 -21.15 9.15 -40.60
C SER A 58 -21.28 7.67 -40.22
N GLY A 59 -20.44 6.79 -40.78
CA GLY A 59 -20.38 5.36 -40.45
C GLY A 59 -19.55 5.01 -39.20
N SER A 60 -18.87 5.99 -38.61
CA SER A 60 -17.94 5.78 -37.51
C SER A 60 -18.66 5.28 -36.26
N GLN A 61 -18.08 4.25 -35.66
CA GLN A 61 -18.53 3.68 -34.41
C GLN A 61 -17.48 3.84 -33.33
N TYR A 62 -17.92 4.31 -32.16
CA TYR A 62 -17.05 4.52 -31.02
C TYR A 62 -17.35 3.50 -29.93
N MET A 63 -16.29 3.03 -29.28
CA MET A 63 -16.43 2.30 -28.02
C MET A 63 -15.82 3.12 -26.90
N LYS A 64 -16.57 3.23 -25.81
CA LYS A 64 -16.04 3.79 -24.58
C LYS A 64 -14.82 2.95 -24.14
N LYS A 65 -13.63 3.56 -24.10
CA LYS A 65 -12.45 2.91 -23.52
C LYS A 65 -12.75 2.54 -22.06
N THR A 66 -12.80 1.24 -21.78
CA THR A 66 -13.03 0.70 -20.43
C THR A 66 -11.82 0.92 -19.53
N ARG A 67 -10.61 0.87 -20.10
CA ARG A 67 -9.37 1.24 -19.40
C ARG A 67 -9.19 2.75 -19.47
N GLN A 68 -9.22 3.38 -18.29
CA GLN A 68 -8.90 4.78 -18.15
C GLN A 68 -7.41 4.98 -18.43
N ASP A 69 -7.09 6.01 -19.20
CA ASP A 69 -5.71 6.34 -19.55
C ASP A 69 -4.98 6.87 -18.31
N THR A 70 -3.86 6.24 -17.98
CA THR A 70 -2.98 6.65 -16.89
C THR A 70 -1.57 6.93 -17.39
N GLU A 71 -1.35 7.02 -18.70
CA GLU A 71 -0.01 7.03 -19.30
C GLU A 71 0.88 8.13 -18.70
N ASP A 72 0.35 9.36 -18.59
CA ASP A 72 1.08 10.50 -18.01
C ASP A 72 1.49 10.22 -16.55
N PHE A 73 0.53 9.82 -15.70
CA PHE A 73 0.81 9.54 -14.30
C PHE A 73 1.69 8.29 -14.09
N ASP A 74 1.61 7.29 -14.99
CA ASP A 74 2.48 6.11 -14.98
C ASP A 74 3.91 6.45 -15.42
N VAL A 75 4.08 7.39 -16.35
CA VAL A 75 5.38 7.97 -16.70
C VAL A 75 5.94 8.74 -15.51
N MET A 76 5.14 9.63 -14.91
CA MET A 76 5.54 10.40 -13.71
C MET A 76 5.96 9.47 -12.57
N TRP A 77 5.19 8.41 -12.31
CA TRP A 77 5.53 7.42 -11.28
C TRP A 77 6.85 6.70 -11.56
N ARG A 78 7.07 6.27 -12.81
CA ARG A 78 8.35 5.64 -13.19
C ARG A 78 9.53 6.60 -13.01
N GLN A 79 9.34 7.87 -13.36
CA GLN A 79 10.35 8.91 -13.15
C GLN A 79 10.62 9.16 -11.67
N TYR A 80 9.57 9.25 -10.84
CA TYR A 80 9.65 9.36 -9.38
C TYR A 80 10.48 8.21 -8.77
N VAL A 81 10.09 6.97 -9.07
CA VAL A 81 10.78 5.76 -8.56
C VAL A 81 12.23 5.73 -9.04
N ARG A 82 12.48 5.98 -10.33
CA ARG A 82 13.84 6.02 -10.90
C ARG A 82 14.68 7.09 -10.23
N SER A 83 14.15 8.30 -10.06
CA SER A 83 14.90 9.44 -9.51
C SER A 83 15.34 9.18 -8.07
N LEU A 84 14.45 8.65 -7.22
CA LEU A 84 14.79 8.27 -5.85
C LEU A 84 15.83 7.14 -5.78
N LYS A 85 15.71 6.19 -6.69
CA LYS A 85 16.57 5.01 -6.73
C LYS A 85 17.97 5.30 -7.26
N THR A 86 18.10 6.16 -8.28
CA THR A 86 19.36 6.34 -9.03
C THR A 86 19.91 7.76 -9.08
N GLN A 87 19.24 8.77 -8.50
CA GLN A 87 19.65 10.17 -8.59
C GLN A 87 19.74 10.82 -7.19
N SER A 88 18.85 11.77 -6.87
CA SER A 88 18.86 12.52 -5.61
C SER A 88 17.70 12.11 -4.71
N ARG A 89 18.00 11.82 -3.44
CA ARG A 89 17.01 11.42 -2.43
C ARG A 89 16.58 12.57 -1.51
N TYR A 90 17.53 13.40 -1.09
CA TYR A 90 17.29 14.38 -0.03
C TYR A 90 16.84 15.74 -0.54
N VAL A 91 17.35 16.17 -1.71
CA VAL A 91 16.99 17.46 -2.32
C VAL A 91 16.61 17.18 -3.76
N ASN A 92 15.32 17.03 -4.01
CA ASN A 92 14.81 16.63 -5.31
C ASN A 92 13.46 17.32 -5.61
N PRO A 93 13.49 18.53 -6.22
CA PRO A 93 12.27 19.27 -6.55
C PRO A 93 11.34 18.52 -7.51
N SER A 94 11.90 17.69 -8.40
CA SER A 94 11.12 16.90 -9.35
C SER A 94 10.26 15.83 -8.66
N VAL A 95 10.77 15.28 -7.55
CA VAL A 95 10.01 14.36 -6.69
C VAL A 95 8.84 15.10 -6.05
N THR A 96 9.09 16.25 -5.44
CA THR A 96 8.03 17.06 -4.81
C THR A 96 6.94 17.43 -5.83
N ALA A 97 7.33 17.97 -7.00
CA ALA A 97 6.36 18.32 -8.05
C ALA A 97 5.54 17.12 -8.55
N THR A 98 6.14 15.93 -8.59
CA THR A 98 5.42 14.70 -8.95
C THR A 98 4.38 14.34 -7.89
N LEU A 99 4.74 14.42 -6.61
CA LEU A 99 3.83 14.12 -5.50
C LEU A 99 2.73 15.18 -5.39
N ASP A 100 3.04 16.46 -5.61
CA ASP A 100 2.06 17.55 -5.70
C ASP A 100 1.01 17.24 -6.77
N GLY A 101 1.44 16.81 -7.97
CA GLY A 101 0.54 16.45 -9.06
C GLY A 101 -0.31 15.21 -8.76
N ILE A 102 0.26 14.18 -8.11
CA ILE A 102 -0.46 12.95 -7.75
C ILE A 102 -1.51 13.22 -6.67
N PHE A 103 -1.15 13.96 -5.62
CA PHE A 103 -1.96 14.18 -4.43
C PHE A 103 -2.76 15.49 -4.45
N ALA A 104 -2.71 16.25 -5.54
CA ALA A 104 -3.48 17.48 -5.71
C ALA A 104 -4.98 17.25 -5.44
N GLY A 105 -5.54 18.02 -4.51
CA GLY A 105 -6.96 18.01 -4.18
C GLY A 105 -7.47 16.74 -3.50
N ILE A 106 -6.58 15.87 -2.99
CA ILE A 106 -6.96 14.60 -2.35
C ILE A 106 -7.87 14.79 -1.13
N ASP A 107 -7.75 15.93 -0.45
CA ASP A 107 -8.55 16.33 0.70
C ASP A 107 -10.03 16.60 0.37
N GLN A 108 -10.32 16.88 -0.90
CA GLN A 108 -11.67 17.12 -1.41
C GLN A 108 -12.28 15.89 -2.09
N MET A 109 -11.51 14.81 -2.24
CA MET A 109 -11.96 13.61 -2.93
C MET A 109 -12.82 12.73 -2.03
N LYS A 110 -13.84 12.11 -2.64
CA LYS A 110 -14.70 11.13 -2.00
C LYS A 110 -14.79 9.85 -2.81
N SER A 111 -15.00 8.74 -2.11
CA SER A 111 -15.32 7.46 -2.72
C SER A 111 -16.75 7.45 -3.29
N ARG A 112 -17.07 6.45 -4.13
CA ARG A 112 -18.43 6.19 -4.62
C ARG A 112 -19.48 6.03 -3.51
N HIS A 113 -19.03 5.68 -2.30
CA HIS A 113 -19.89 5.52 -1.11
C HIS A 113 -19.92 6.78 -0.23
N ASP A 114 -19.55 7.95 -0.80
CA ASP A 114 -19.46 9.25 -0.12
C ASP A 114 -18.48 9.27 1.08
N GLN A 115 -17.54 8.32 1.12
CA GLN A 115 -16.50 8.30 2.17
C GLN A 115 -15.36 9.22 1.76
N SER A 116 -14.97 10.12 2.67
CA SER A 116 -13.78 10.95 2.50
C SER A 116 -12.53 10.09 2.41
N VAL A 117 -11.61 10.47 1.52
CA VAL A 117 -10.28 9.84 1.40
C VAL A 117 -9.42 10.14 2.63
N ILE A 118 -9.61 11.30 3.26
CA ILE A 118 -9.01 11.61 4.56
C ILE A 118 -10.03 11.28 5.65
N MET A 119 -9.67 10.36 6.53
CA MET A 119 -10.48 9.88 7.63
C MET A 119 -9.99 10.46 8.96
N ASP A 120 -10.92 10.88 9.82
CA ASP A 120 -10.63 11.25 11.20
C ASP A 120 -10.54 10.01 12.10
N ALA A 121 -9.49 9.95 12.91
CA ALA A 121 -9.25 8.95 13.94
C ALA A 121 -8.98 9.65 15.27
N GLY A 122 -9.24 9.00 16.41
CA GLY A 122 -9.07 9.63 17.71
C GLY A 122 -10.19 9.33 18.69
N PRO A 123 -10.25 10.06 19.81
CA PRO A 123 -11.36 9.99 20.74
C PRO A 123 -12.69 10.23 20.01
N ASP A 124 -13.73 9.47 20.37
CA ASP A 124 -15.09 9.61 19.87
C ASP A 124 -15.31 9.39 18.35
N THR A 125 -14.32 8.86 17.63
CA THR A 125 -14.49 8.44 16.22
C THR A 125 -14.67 6.91 16.11
N ALA A 126 -15.03 6.44 14.92
CA ALA A 126 -15.12 5.01 14.63
C ALA A 126 -13.77 4.28 14.76
N LEU A 127 -12.67 5.00 14.53
CA LEU A 127 -11.30 4.52 14.72
C LEU A 127 -10.69 5.22 15.92
N ASN A 128 -10.90 4.64 17.10
CA ASN A 128 -10.44 5.18 18.39
C ASN A 128 -9.36 4.32 19.08
N PHE A 129 -8.99 3.18 18.50
CA PHE A 129 -7.87 2.36 18.98
C PHE A 129 -7.21 1.58 17.85
N LEU A 130 -6.00 1.10 18.12
CA LEU A 130 -5.25 0.18 17.27
C LEU A 130 -4.65 -0.94 18.11
N TYR A 131 -4.59 -2.15 17.57
CA TYR A 131 -3.81 -3.23 18.15
C TYR A 131 -2.38 -3.22 17.61
N ARG A 132 -1.43 -3.54 18.47
CA ARG A 132 -0.05 -3.81 18.07
C ARG A 132 0.44 -5.08 18.73
N ALA A 133 1.26 -5.83 18.01
CA ALA A 133 1.85 -7.07 18.49
C ALA A 133 3.37 -7.07 18.28
N ARG A 134 4.10 -7.77 19.15
CA ARG A 134 5.52 -8.08 18.99
C ARG A 134 5.79 -9.50 19.47
N TYR A 135 6.60 -10.25 18.73
CA TYR A 135 7.06 -11.55 19.20
C TYR A 135 8.22 -11.38 20.18
N SER A 136 8.28 -12.22 21.20
CA SER A 136 9.38 -12.23 22.14
C SER A 136 10.56 -13.03 21.57
N ALA A 137 11.78 -12.49 21.65
CA ALA A 137 12.99 -13.19 21.24
C ALA A 137 13.47 -14.24 22.27
N GLY A 138 12.79 -14.35 23.42
CA GLY A 138 13.11 -15.27 24.50
C GLY A 138 12.46 -14.83 25.82
N HIS A 139 12.65 -15.62 26.87
CA HIS A 139 11.98 -15.42 28.16
C HIS A 139 12.28 -14.05 28.79
N ALA A 140 13.54 -13.63 28.83
CA ALA A 140 13.92 -12.34 29.41
C ALA A 140 13.27 -11.14 28.69
N ASN A 141 13.10 -11.23 27.37
CA ASN A 141 12.43 -10.21 26.57
C ASN A 141 10.91 -10.23 26.78
N LEU A 142 10.30 -11.41 26.94
CA LEU A 142 8.89 -11.52 27.32
C LEU A 142 8.62 -10.82 28.66
N GLU A 143 9.40 -11.13 29.69
CA GLU A 143 9.25 -10.48 31.00
C GLU A 143 9.40 -8.95 30.90
N GLN A 144 10.35 -8.48 30.09
CA GLN A 144 10.55 -7.05 29.88
C GLN A 144 9.31 -6.40 29.25
N ILE A 145 8.71 -7.06 28.25
CA ILE A 145 7.46 -6.61 27.62
C ILE A 145 6.32 -6.59 28.64
N LEU A 146 6.23 -7.60 29.51
CA LEU A 146 5.16 -7.68 30.51
C LEU A 146 5.28 -6.60 31.60
N VAL A 147 6.50 -6.24 32.01
CA VAL A 147 6.72 -5.17 33.00
C VAL A 147 6.53 -3.78 32.39
N LEU A 148 7.03 -3.54 31.17
CA LEU A 148 7.00 -2.23 30.51
C LEU A 148 6.28 -2.28 29.15
N PRO A 149 4.99 -2.64 29.12
CA PRO A 149 4.29 -2.92 27.85
C PRO A 149 4.13 -1.68 26.98
N ASP A 150 3.98 -0.48 27.55
CA ASP A 150 3.90 0.78 26.80
C ASP A 150 5.17 1.11 26.00
N ARG A 151 6.35 0.87 26.59
CA ARG A 151 7.67 1.12 26.00
C ARG A 151 8.05 0.03 25.02
N GLU A 152 7.85 -1.22 25.40
CA GLU A 152 8.28 -2.36 24.60
C GLU A 152 7.34 -2.66 23.44
N LEU A 153 6.02 -2.49 23.60
CA LEU A 153 5.06 -2.59 22.49
C LEU A 153 4.91 -1.28 21.72
N GLY A 154 5.31 -0.15 22.29
CA GLY A 154 5.34 1.16 21.63
C GLY A 154 6.30 1.24 20.44
N PRO A 155 6.42 2.39 19.76
CA PRO A 155 7.41 2.60 18.70
C PRO A 155 8.83 2.40 19.24
N PRO A 156 9.76 1.78 18.48
CA PRO A 156 11.15 1.73 18.89
C PRO A 156 11.72 3.17 18.97
N PRO A 157 12.64 3.46 19.90
CA PRO A 157 13.39 4.71 19.91
C PRO A 157 14.15 4.92 18.60
N HIS A 158 14.49 6.17 18.25
CA HIS A 158 15.12 6.52 16.97
C HIS A 158 16.35 5.67 16.64
N ARG A 159 17.26 5.41 17.60
CA ARG A 159 18.48 4.59 17.37
C ARG A 159 18.20 3.14 17.01
N PHE A 160 17.05 2.61 17.41
CA PHE A 160 16.61 1.24 17.19
C PHE A 160 15.51 1.14 16.12
N SER A 161 15.11 2.27 15.54
CA SER A 161 14.12 2.31 14.46
C SER A 161 14.75 1.81 13.16
N GLY A 162 14.39 0.59 12.75
CA GLY A 162 14.82 -0.01 11.49
C GLY A 162 14.22 0.68 10.26
N SER A 163 14.69 0.28 9.08
CA SER A 163 14.07 0.68 7.80
C SER A 163 12.80 -0.15 7.61
N ASN A 164 11.65 0.51 7.55
CA ASN A 164 10.36 -0.12 7.29
C ASN A 164 9.72 0.49 6.04
N ARG A 165 8.64 -0.12 5.56
CA ARG A 165 7.96 0.31 4.33
C ARG A 165 7.62 1.80 4.28
N MET A 166 7.20 2.38 5.39
CA MET A 166 6.72 3.78 5.47
C MET A 166 7.61 4.65 6.37
N SER A 167 8.79 4.18 6.75
CA SER A 167 9.73 4.95 7.56
C SER A 167 11.18 4.55 7.29
N ALA A 168 12.03 5.52 7.00
CA ALA A 168 13.47 5.30 6.91
C ALA A 168 14.06 4.92 8.28
N ARG A 169 15.23 4.28 8.27
CA ARG A 169 16.00 3.98 9.48
C ARG A 169 16.22 5.27 10.28
N GLY A 170 15.99 5.22 11.59
CA GLY A 170 16.11 6.38 12.47
C GLY A 170 14.79 7.12 12.71
N ILE A 171 13.76 6.91 11.86
CA ILE A 171 12.47 7.58 11.99
C ILE A 171 11.50 6.64 12.72
N SER A 172 11.12 7.03 13.94
CA SER A 172 10.22 6.25 14.78
C SER A 172 8.76 6.46 14.38
N VAL A 173 8.10 5.39 13.91
CA VAL A 173 6.68 5.35 13.52
C VAL A 173 5.95 4.24 14.28
N PHE A 174 4.62 4.34 14.36
CA PHE A 174 3.79 3.32 14.99
C PHE A 174 3.04 2.53 13.93
N TYR A 175 3.28 1.21 13.88
CA TYR A 175 2.47 0.30 13.07
C TYR A 175 1.46 -0.41 13.96
N GLY A 176 0.19 -0.27 13.64
CA GLY A 176 -0.92 -0.95 14.30
C GLY A 176 -1.89 -1.57 13.31
N ALA A 177 -2.88 -2.29 13.82
CA ALA A 177 -3.90 -2.95 13.04
C ALA A 177 -5.28 -2.88 13.71
N SER A 178 -6.32 -3.18 12.96
CA SER A 178 -7.72 -3.18 13.43
C SER A 178 -8.01 -4.30 14.43
N THR A 179 -7.32 -5.43 14.33
CA THR A 179 -7.51 -6.60 15.20
C THR A 179 -6.18 -7.20 15.64
N VAL A 180 -6.19 -7.93 16.77
CA VAL A 180 -5.03 -8.73 17.22
C VAL A 180 -4.59 -9.72 16.14
N LYS A 181 -5.54 -10.39 15.46
CA LYS A 181 -5.24 -11.35 14.39
C LYS A 181 -4.49 -10.69 13.23
N THR A 182 -4.89 -9.48 12.84
CA THR A 182 -4.22 -8.69 11.79
C THR A 182 -2.83 -8.24 12.23
N ALA A 183 -2.67 -7.78 13.46
CA ALA A 183 -1.36 -7.41 14.02
C ALA A 183 -0.39 -8.60 14.06
N ILE A 184 -0.86 -9.78 14.49
CA ILE A 184 -0.06 -11.01 14.54
C ILE A 184 0.31 -11.48 13.14
N SER A 185 -0.61 -11.41 12.16
CA SER A 185 -0.27 -11.82 10.79
C SER A 185 0.85 -10.95 10.22
N GLU A 186 0.81 -9.62 10.45
CA GLU A 186 1.78 -8.70 9.85
C GLU A 186 3.20 -8.91 10.34
N ILE A 187 3.40 -9.21 11.63
CA ILE A 187 4.75 -9.45 12.17
C ILE A 187 5.34 -10.82 11.79
N ARG A 188 4.54 -11.72 11.20
CA ARG A 188 4.97 -13.06 10.72
C ARG A 188 5.83 -13.82 11.74
N PRO A 189 5.30 -14.08 12.95
CA PRO A 189 6.09 -14.64 14.02
C PRO A 189 6.52 -16.09 13.69
N PRO A 190 7.72 -16.52 14.10
CA PRO A 190 8.12 -17.92 14.02
C PRO A 190 7.18 -18.84 14.81
N VAL A 191 6.98 -20.07 14.33
CA VAL A 191 6.25 -21.10 15.10
C VAL A 191 7.04 -21.42 16.38
N GLY A 192 6.33 -21.55 17.50
CA GLY A 192 6.89 -21.85 18.81
C GLY A 192 7.30 -20.63 19.63
N CYS A 193 7.21 -19.41 19.09
CA CYS A 193 7.44 -18.20 19.88
C CYS A 193 6.17 -17.72 20.58
N LYS A 194 6.36 -16.89 21.62
CA LYS A 194 5.29 -16.13 22.26
C LYS A 194 5.17 -14.76 21.61
N VAL A 195 3.96 -14.31 21.37
CA VAL A 195 3.63 -12.96 20.87
C VAL A 195 2.86 -12.21 21.92
N VAL A 196 3.25 -10.98 22.22
CA VAL A 196 2.48 -10.10 23.11
C VAL A 196 1.75 -9.07 22.26
N SER A 197 0.46 -8.91 22.49
CA SER A 197 -0.37 -7.89 21.86
C SER A 197 -0.97 -6.95 22.89
N ALA A 198 -1.19 -5.69 22.51
CA ALA A 198 -1.99 -4.76 23.31
C ALA A 198 -2.79 -3.81 22.40
N ARG A 199 -3.89 -3.30 22.96
CA ARG A 199 -4.66 -2.19 22.41
C ARG A 199 -4.02 -0.88 22.84
N PHE A 200 -3.90 0.04 21.88
CA PHE A 200 -3.52 1.43 22.09
C PHE A 200 -4.70 2.32 21.71
N ASN A 201 -5.25 3.03 22.70
CA ASN A 201 -6.30 4.02 22.48
C ASN A 201 -5.69 5.29 21.90
N LEU A 202 -6.36 5.87 20.90
CA LEU A 202 -6.00 7.14 20.32
C LEU A 202 -6.55 8.26 21.21
N ILE A 203 -5.66 9.07 21.79
CA ILE A 203 -6.00 10.05 22.84
C ILE A 203 -6.06 11.49 22.35
N ARG A 204 -5.82 11.72 21.04
CA ARG A 204 -6.02 13.00 20.36
C ARG A 204 -6.61 12.78 18.96
N PRO A 205 -7.27 13.79 18.37
CA PRO A 205 -7.69 13.72 16.97
C PRO A 205 -6.48 13.57 16.03
N LEU A 206 -6.64 12.71 15.03
CA LEU A 206 -5.66 12.35 14.01
C LEU A 206 -6.32 12.34 12.63
N ARG A 207 -5.57 12.71 11.60
CA ARG A 207 -6.01 12.64 10.19
C ARG A 207 -5.24 11.57 9.45
N LEU A 208 -5.94 10.58 8.88
CA LEU A 208 -5.34 9.44 8.20
C LEU A 208 -5.74 9.41 6.72
N LEU A 209 -4.79 9.08 5.84
CA LEU A 209 -5.10 8.73 4.46
C LEU A 209 -5.72 7.33 4.39
N ASN A 210 -6.93 7.19 3.84
CA ASN A 210 -7.63 5.92 3.68
C ASN A 210 -7.40 5.34 2.26
N LEU A 211 -6.44 4.43 2.12
CA LEU A 211 -6.13 3.82 0.82
C LEU A 211 -7.29 3.00 0.21
N PRO A 212 -8.08 2.23 0.99
CA PRO A 212 -9.31 1.61 0.47
C PRO A 212 -10.31 2.59 -0.15
N ALA A 213 -10.44 3.80 0.41
CA ALA A 213 -11.29 4.83 -0.17
C ALA A 213 -10.72 5.36 -1.49
N LEU A 214 -9.38 5.46 -1.62
CA LEU A 214 -8.70 5.85 -2.86
C LEU A 214 -9.04 4.92 -4.03
N GLU A 215 -9.09 3.61 -3.82
CA GLU A 215 -9.43 2.62 -4.85
C GLU A 215 -10.83 2.82 -5.46
N ASN A 216 -11.70 3.51 -4.72
CA ASN A 216 -13.10 3.71 -5.09
C ASN A 216 -13.44 5.19 -5.30
N VAL A 217 -12.44 6.08 -5.43
CA VAL A 217 -12.69 7.50 -5.72
C VAL A 217 -13.48 7.63 -7.01
N TRP A 218 -14.48 8.50 -6.97
CA TRP A 218 -15.30 8.83 -8.12
C TRP A 218 -15.48 10.33 -8.23
N GLN A 219 -15.40 10.81 -9.46
CA GLN A 219 -15.66 12.20 -9.78
C GLN A 219 -16.54 12.23 -11.03
N GLY A 220 -17.64 12.98 -10.94
CA GLY A 220 -18.49 13.28 -12.09
C GLY A 220 -18.01 14.53 -12.82
N GLY A 221 -18.24 14.59 -14.13
CA GLY A 221 -17.90 15.74 -14.97
C GLY A 221 -18.11 15.45 -16.45
N SER A 222 -18.00 16.49 -17.28
CA SER A 222 -18.19 16.41 -18.72
C SER A 222 -16.95 15.84 -19.40
N MET A 223 -17.12 14.88 -20.31
CA MET A 223 -16.03 14.33 -21.12
C MET A 223 -15.40 15.36 -22.09
N LEU A 224 -16.04 16.52 -22.26
CA LEU A 224 -15.56 17.63 -23.07
C LEU A 224 -14.79 18.68 -22.25
N ASP A 225 -14.75 18.55 -20.92
CA ASP A 225 -13.96 19.42 -20.05
C ASP A 225 -12.51 18.89 -19.93
N PRO A 226 -11.50 19.62 -20.44
CA PRO A 226 -10.10 19.19 -20.35
C PRO A 226 -9.61 18.98 -18.91
N GLU A 227 -10.13 19.75 -17.94
CA GLU A 227 -9.74 19.60 -16.54
C GLU A 227 -10.36 18.34 -15.93
N TYR A 228 -11.57 17.97 -16.34
CA TYR A 228 -12.16 16.69 -15.96
C TYR A 228 -11.39 15.50 -16.53
N ILE A 229 -10.88 15.59 -17.77
CA ILE A 229 -10.04 14.54 -18.36
C ILE A 229 -8.79 14.31 -17.51
N LYS A 230 -8.08 15.39 -17.12
CA LYS A 230 -6.89 15.29 -16.26
C LYS A 230 -7.21 14.65 -14.90
N LYS A 231 -8.28 15.11 -14.25
CA LYS A 231 -8.74 14.57 -12.96
C LYS A 231 -9.11 13.09 -13.07
N ARG A 232 -9.75 12.69 -14.17
CA ARG A 232 -10.08 11.28 -14.43
C ARG A 232 -8.83 10.42 -14.54
N SER A 233 -7.79 10.88 -15.24
CA SER A 233 -6.50 10.19 -15.31
C SER A 233 -5.81 10.09 -13.94
N GLN A 234 -5.90 11.16 -13.13
CA GLN A 234 -5.41 11.16 -11.75
C GLN A 234 -6.14 10.11 -10.89
N VAL A 235 -7.48 10.09 -10.93
CA VAL A 235 -8.30 9.12 -10.19
C VAL A 235 -7.97 7.68 -10.63
N ALA A 236 -7.84 7.45 -11.94
CA ALA A 236 -7.44 6.16 -12.49
C ALA A 236 -6.07 5.71 -11.97
N PHE A 237 -5.14 6.65 -11.80
CA PHE A 237 -3.83 6.37 -11.21
C PHE A 237 -3.92 6.08 -9.71
N LEU A 238 -4.70 6.87 -8.96
CA LEU A 238 -4.93 6.66 -7.52
C LEU A 238 -5.54 5.28 -7.24
N HIS A 239 -6.42 4.78 -8.12
CA HIS A 239 -6.94 3.41 -8.03
C HIS A 239 -5.84 2.35 -8.07
N LYS A 240 -4.76 2.59 -8.82
CA LYS A 240 -3.60 1.70 -8.92
C LYS A 240 -2.59 1.96 -7.79
N LEU A 241 -2.54 3.17 -7.24
CA LEU A 241 -1.56 3.57 -6.24
C LEU A 241 -1.60 2.66 -5.00
N THR A 242 -2.79 2.32 -4.48
CA THR A 242 -2.91 1.42 -3.32
C THR A 242 -2.20 0.10 -3.54
N SER A 243 -2.47 -0.57 -4.68
CA SER A 243 -1.78 -1.82 -5.03
C SER A 243 -0.26 -1.66 -5.09
N ARG A 244 0.26 -0.50 -5.53
CA ARG A 244 1.70 -0.21 -5.64
C ARG A 244 2.36 0.03 -4.29
N LEU A 245 1.68 0.70 -3.36
CA LEU A 245 2.18 0.96 -2.01
C LEU A 245 2.15 -0.28 -1.12
N VAL A 246 1.27 -1.23 -1.45
CA VAL A 246 0.95 -2.38 -0.61
C VAL A 246 1.65 -3.67 -1.09
N VAL A 247 2.34 -3.66 -2.24
CA VAL A 247 3.14 -4.80 -2.74
C VAL A 247 4.11 -5.30 -1.67
N PRO A 248 4.12 -6.61 -1.34
CA PRO A 248 5.15 -7.20 -0.48
C PRO A 248 6.53 -7.08 -1.12
N VAL A 249 7.51 -6.57 -0.35
CA VAL A 249 8.92 -6.56 -0.74
C VAL A 249 9.57 -7.85 -0.25
N LEU A 250 10.46 -8.41 -1.08
CA LEU A 250 11.20 -9.63 -0.73
C LEU A 250 12.30 -9.32 0.30
N PRO A 251 12.58 -10.24 1.24
CA PRO A 251 13.71 -10.10 2.15
C PRO A 251 15.04 -9.94 1.39
N GLY A 252 15.80 -8.91 1.73
CA GLY A 252 17.06 -8.52 1.08
C GLY A 252 16.96 -7.29 0.17
N GLU A 253 15.77 -6.92 -0.29
CA GLU A 253 15.55 -5.78 -1.21
C GLU A 253 14.91 -4.55 -0.52
N GLU A 254 14.65 -4.65 0.79
CA GLU A 254 13.93 -3.62 1.56
C GLU A 254 14.56 -2.23 1.47
N ASP A 255 15.89 -2.17 1.54
CA ASP A 255 16.64 -0.91 1.56
C ASP A 255 16.45 -0.08 0.29
N PHE A 256 16.07 -0.71 -0.82
CA PHE A 256 15.87 -0.04 -2.10
C PHE A 256 14.39 0.09 -2.47
N ASP A 257 13.60 -0.94 -2.21
CA ASP A 257 12.19 -0.97 -2.60
C ASP A 257 11.27 -0.20 -1.64
N TYR A 258 11.71 0.09 -0.41
CA TYR A 258 10.96 0.95 0.51
C TYR A 258 11.18 2.45 0.28
N ILE A 259 12.21 2.87 -0.46
CA ILE A 259 12.50 4.30 -0.65
C ILE A 259 11.28 5.06 -1.20
N PRO A 260 10.57 4.59 -2.25
CA PRO A 260 9.42 5.33 -2.79
C PRO A 260 8.26 5.45 -1.79
N THR A 261 8.02 4.44 -0.96
CA THR A 261 6.93 4.46 0.03
C THR A 261 7.29 5.30 1.26
N GLN A 262 8.57 5.32 1.66
CA GLN A 262 9.08 6.18 2.73
C GLN A 262 8.95 7.66 2.37
N VAL A 263 9.35 8.05 1.16
CA VAL A 263 9.26 9.44 0.70
C VAL A 263 7.80 9.90 0.58
N ILE A 264 6.88 9.01 0.17
CA ILE A 264 5.44 9.32 0.19
C ILE A 264 4.96 9.54 1.63
N ALA A 265 5.36 8.70 2.59
CA ALA A 265 4.97 8.88 3.99
C ALA A 265 5.46 10.23 4.55
N GLU A 266 6.68 10.64 4.22
CA GLU A 266 7.22 11.96 4.62
C GLU A 266 6.46 13.11 3.94
N TYR A 267 6.19 13.02 2.64
CA TYR A 267 5.39 14.01 1.91
C TYR A 267 3.97 14.16 2.49
N LEU A 268 3.30 13.05 2.81
CA LEU A 268 1.97 13.08 3.42
C LEU A 268 1.98 13.65 4.84
N ALA A 269 3.07 13.42 5.58
CA ALA A 269 3.23 13.91 6.95
C ALA A 269 3.54 15.41 7.03
N ASP A 270 4.09 16.01 5.97
CA ASP A 270 4.57 17.39 5.95
C ASP A 270 3.49 18.39 6.39
N ASP A 271 3.85 19.23 7.36
CA ASP A 271 2.96 20.19 8.00
C ASP A 271 2.63 21.38 7.09
N THR A 272 3.42 21.63 6.04
CA THR A 272 3.13 22.68 5.06
C THR A 272 2.13 22.27 3.99
N GLY A 273 1.90 20.95 3.85
CA GLY A 273 1.00 20.35 2.87
C GLY A 273 -0.25 19.74 3.52
N LEU A 274 -0.41 18.43 3.37
CA LEU A 274 -1.61 17.71 3.83
C LEU A 274 -1.65 17.54 5.36
N ALA A 275 -0.48 17.60 6.01
CA ALA A 275 -0.31 17.46 7.45
C ALA A 275 -0.97 16.21 8.04
N LEU A 276 -0.92 15.07 7.34
CA LEU A 276 -1.53 13.83 7.82
C LEU A 276 -0.75 13.22 8.98
N ASP A 277 -1.45 12.62 9.92
CA ASP A 277 -0.87 11.90 11.07
C ASP A 277 -0.51 10.45 10.72
N GLY A 278 -1.04 9.92 9.62
CA GLY A 278 -0.80 8.54 9.23
C GLY A 278 -1.55 8.09 7.98
N MET A 279 -1.50 6.78 7.74
CA MET A 279 -2.13 6.14 6.60
C MET A 279 -2.71 4.76 6.98
N LEU A 280 -3.94 4.53 6.53
CA LEU A 280 -4.67 3.27 6.65
C LEU A 280 -4.59 2.52 5.33
N TYR A 281 -4.23 1.24 5.40
CA TYR A 281 -4.08 0.38 4.23
C TYR A 281 -4.60 -1.05 4.49
N PRO A 282 -5.09 -1.76 3.46
CA PRO A 282 -5.61 -3.11 3.63
C PRO A 282 -4.51 -4.10 4.04
N SER A 283 -4.88 -5.10 4.85
CA SER A 283 -3.99 -6.20 5.22
C SER A 283 -3.94 -7.25 4.11
N VAL A 284 -2.83 -7.32 3.37
CA VAL A 284 -2.62 -8.26 2.23
C VAL A 284 -2.66 -9.72 2.65
N GLN A 285 -2.30 -10.00 3.89
CA GLN A 285 -2.15 -11.37 4.38
C GLN A 285 -3.47 -12.04 4.75
N GLN A 286 -4.55 -11.28 4.87
CA GLN A 286 -5.87 -11.80 5.16
C GLN A 286 -6.68 -11.73 3.87
N SER A 287 -6.79 -12.89 3.21
CA SER A 287 -7.54 -13.01 1.95
C SER A 287 -9.03 -12.83 2.23
N GLY A 288 -9.62 -11.74 1.75
CA GLY A 288 -11.05 -11.43 1.82
C GLY A 288 -11.36 -10.18 1.02
N GLU A 289 -12.64 -9.87 0.79
CA GLU A 289 -13.04 -8.56 0.27
C GLU A 289 -12.43 -7.45 1.15
N VAL A 290 -11.98 -6.37 0.52
CA VAL A 290 -11.47 -5.17 1.18
C VAL A 290 -12.58 -4.63 2.09
N SER A 291 -12.55 -5.07 3.34
CA SER A 291 -13.49 -4.69 4.39
C SER A 291 -12.73 -3.83 5.38
N LEU A 292 -13.41 -2.82 5.92
CA LEU A 292 -12.91 -2.01 7.02
C LEU A 292 -12.72 -2.82 8.33
N GLU A 293 -12.92 -4.13 8.31
CA GLU A 293 -12.70 -5.01 9.45
C GLU A 293 -11.21 -5.39 9.62
N HIS A 294 -10.45 -5.45 8.52
CA HIS A 294 -9.07 -5.98 8.52
C HIS A 294 -8.10 -5.03 7.82
N PHE A 295 -7.62 -4.04 8.56
CA PHE A 295 -6.71 -3.03 8.04
C PHE A 295 -5.52 -2.82 8.96
N ASN A 296 -4.46 -2.26 8.38
CA ASN A 296 -3.28 -1.77 9.08
C ASN A 296 -3.27 -0.25 9.06
N VAL A 297 -2.64 0.33 10.07
CA VAL A 297 -2.40 1.77 10.17
C VAL A 297 -0.94 1.98 10.48
N VAL A 298 -0.32 2.90 9.74
CA VAL A 298 0.92 3.53 10.16
C VAL A 298 0.61 4.93 10.67
N LEU A 299 1.02 5.25 11.89
CA LEU A 299 1.07 6.63 12.38
C LEU A 299 2.48 7.15 12.16
N PHE A 300 2.58 8.25 11.43
CA PHE A 300 3.84 8.90 11.12
C PHE A 300 4.50 9.45 12.38
N HIS A 301 5.75 9.89 12.22
CA HIS A 301 6.58 10.35 13.34
C HIS A 301 5.81 11.32 14.26
N LYS A 302 5.24 12.42 13.76
CA LYS A 302 4.53 13.37 14.62
C LYS A 302 3.36 12.81 15.45
N ALA A 303 2.82 11.65 15.08
CA ALA A 303 1.68 11.00 15.73
C ALA A 303 1.98 9.62 16.33
N SER A 304 3.24 9.18 16.35
CA SER A 304 3.59 7.84 16.84
C SER A 304 3.84 7.77 18.35
N CYS A 305 3.94 8.91 19.04
CA CYS A 305 4.32 8.96 20.46
C CYS A 305 3.26 8.32 21.38
N VAL A 306 3.73 7.50 22.33
CA VAL A 306 2.92 6.81 23.34
C VAL A 306 3.06 7.54 24.67
N HIS A 307 1.94 7.73 25.36
CA HIS A 307 1.92 8.19 26.74
C HIS A 307 2.46 7.09 27.65
N TYR A 308 3.64 7.30 28.22
CA TYR A 308 4.26 6.35 29.14
C TYR A 308 3.67 6.44 30.54
N LEU A 309 3.37 5.27 31.09
CA LEU A 309 2.92 5.11 32.46
C LEU A 309 4.13 4.99 33.39
N ASN A 310 3.92 5.35 34.65
CA ASN A 310 4.94 5.24 35.69
C ASN A 310 5.02 3.81 36.22
N PHE A 311 5.62 2.90 35.46
CA PHE A 311 5.83 1.51 35.88
C PHE A 311 6.98 1.37 36.89
N PRO A 312 6.89 0.38 37.81
CA PRO A 312 8.01 0.04 38.70
C PRO A 312 9.19 -0.56 37.93
N ASP A 313 10.37 -0.55 38.55
CA ASP A 313 11.55 -1.20 37.97
C ASP A 313 11.34 -2.72 37.88
N LYS A 314 11.91 -3.37 36.86
CA LYS A 314 11.79 -4.83 36.66
C LYS A 314 12.21 -5.65 37.89
N LYS A 315 13.22 -5.19 38.64
CA LYS A 315 13.71 -5.85 39.87
C LYS A 315 12.65 -5.91 40.99
N ASP A 316 11.68 -5.00 40.95
CA ASP A 316 10.62 -4.87 41.95
C ASP A 316 9.32 -5.54 41.46
N CYS A 317 9.36 -6.23 40.32
CA CYS A 317 8.25 -6.98 39.76
C CYS A 317 8.43 -8.48 39.92
N HIS A 318 7.35 -9.17 40.27
CA HIS A 318 7.24 -10.62 40.19
C HIS A 318 6.22 -11.00 39.12
N ILE A 319 6.57 -11.93 38.22
CA ILE A 319 5.69 -12.42 37.17
C ILE A 319 5.30 -13.86 37.49
N SER A 320 4.01 -14.10 37.68
CA SER A 320 3.44 -15.44 37.75
C SER A 320 2.89 -15.84 36.38
N TYR A 321 3.04 -17.11 36.00
CA TYR A 321 2.54 -17.68 34.73
C TYR A 321 1.40 -18.70 34.94
N GLY A 322 0.77 -18.66 36.11
CA GLY A 322 -0.44 -19.41 36.44
C GLY A 322 -0.66 -19.44 37.94
N HIS A 323 -1.79 -20.00 38.37
CA HIS A 323 -2.00 -20.32 39.77
C HIS A 323 -2.77 -21.63 39.92
N ALA A 324 -2.51 -22.33 41.02
CA ALA A 324 -3.24 -23.53 41.38
C ALA A 324 -4.43 -23.16 42.29
N TYR A 325 -5.65 -23.49 41.88
CA TYR A 325 -6.87 -23.32 42.71
C TYR A 325 -7.23 -24.58 43.48
N SER A 326 -6.70 -25.73 43.05
CA SER A 326 -6.84 -27.03 43.68
C SER A 326 -5.54 -27.83 43.48
N GLU A 327 -5.39 -28.97 44.16
CA GLU A 327 -4.22 -29.85 44.00
C GLU A 327 -4.13 -30.46 42.59
N GLU A 328 -5.22 -30.46 41.82
CA GLU A 328 -5.32 -31.12 40.52
C GLU A 328 -5.57 -30.15 39.35
N ASP A 329 -5.93 -28.89 39.61
CA ASP A 329 -6.30 -27.92 38.58
C ASP A 329 -5.36 -26.70 38.55
N TRP A 330 -4.84 -26.41 37.35
CA TRP A 330 -4.02 -25.25 37.00
C TRP A 330 -4.68 -24.48 35.85
N GLU A 331 -4.76 -23.17 35.94
CA GLU A 331 -5.12 -22.31 34.80
C GLU A 331 -4.00 -21.29 34.56
N ASP A 332 -3.79 -21.09 33.27
CA ASP A 332 -2.74 -20.23 32.76
C ASP A 332 -3.21 -18.78 32.91
N ASP A 333 -2.68 -18.10 33.92
CA ASP A 333 -2.90 -16.68 34.18
C ASP A 333 -1.54 -15.98 34.33
N ILE A 334 -1.32 -14.92 33.55
CA ILE A 334 -0.06 -14.17 33.60
C ILE A 334 -0.28 -12.90 34.39
N CYS A 335 0.25 -12.87 35.61
CA CYS A 335 0.10 -11.76 36.54
C CYS A 335 1.45 -11.10 36.83
N VAL A 336 1.54 -9.78 36.62
CA VAL A 336 2.69 -8.96 37.02
C VAL A 336 2.35 -8.25 38.33
N THR A 337 3.06 -8.60 39.40
CA THR A 337 2.84 -8.05 40.74
C THR A 337 4.01 -7.14 41.12
N HIS A 338 3.71 -5.90 41.52
CA HIS A 338 4.70 -5.00 42.09
C HIS A 338 4.92 -5.34 43.58
N ILE A 339 6.18 -5.55 43.95
CA ILE A 339 6.60 -5.78 45.33
C ILE A 339 7.05 -4.43 45.89
N GLN A 340 6.30 -3.89 46.85
CA GLN A 340 6.60 -2.62 47.50
C GLN A 340 6.72 -2.78 49.02
N GLU A 341 7.52 -1.93 49.67
CA GLU A 341 7.58 -1.84 51.13
C GLU A 341 6.29 -1.22 51.70
N TYR A 342 5.96 -1.57 52.94
CA TYR A 342 4.71 -1.14 53.58
C TYR A 342 4.70 0.40 53.75
N GLY A 343 3.87 1.09 52.96
CA GLY A 343 3.69 2.55 53.03
C GLY A 343 3.99 3.31 51.74
N GLU A 344 4.61 2.67 50.74
CA GLU A 344 4.76 3.26 49.40
C GLU A 344 3.48 3.01 48.57
N GLN A 345 3.02 4.02 47.83
CA GLN A 345 1.93 3.88 46.86
C GLN A 345 2.44 4.33 45.49
N LEU A 346 2.61 3.39 44.57
CA LEU A 346 2.90 3.69 43.18
C LEU A 346 1.60 4.10 42.47
N ASP A 347 1.52 5.35 42.03
CA ASP A 347 0.40 5.84 41.23
C ASP A 347 0.75 5.80 39.74
N LEU A 348 0.23 4.79 39.03
CA LEU A 348 0.41 4.63 37.58
C LEU A 348 -0.18 5.80 36.77
N SER A 349 -1.07 6.60 37.36
CA SER A 349 -1.66 7.78 36.72
C SER A 349 -0.74 9.00 36.77
N GLN A 350 0.26 9.01 37.64
CA GLN A 350 1.27 10.06 37.65
C GLN A 350 2.14 9.97 36.40
N PRO A 351 2.44 11.11 35.76
CA PRO A 351 3.33 11.14 34.62
C PRO A 351 4.72 10.64 35.05
N TYR A 352 5.30 9.76 34.23
CA TYR A 352 6.65 9.27 34.46
C TYR A 352 7.67 10.43 34.38
N GLU A 353 8.33 10.74 35.49
CA GLU A 353 9.41 11.74 35.52
C GLU A 353 10.70 11.14 34.94
N HIS A 354 11.16 11.60 33.77
CA HIS A 354 12.36 11.04 33.15
C HIS A 354 13.29 12.03 32.43
N ASN A 355 14.56 11.58 32.35
CA ASN A 355 15.77 12.31 32.02
C ASN A 355 15.65 13.19 30.74
N PRO A 356 15.92 14.51 30.80
CA PRO A 356 15.70 15.46 29.70
C PRO A 356 16.54 15.19 28.43
N LEU A 357 17.61 14.38 28.50
CA LEU A 357 18.52 14.12 27.38
C LEU A 357 17.99 13.09 26.36
N THR A 358 16.91 12.37 26.67
CA THR A 358 16.30 11.34 25.82
C THR A 358 14.84 11.67 25.46
N GLN A 359 14.41 12.90 25.73
CA GLN A 359 13.00 13.24 25.78
C GLN A 359 12.41 13.35 24.38
N ASP A 360 11.41 12.51 24.14
CA ASP A 360 10.48 12.70 23.04
C ASP A 360 9.48 13.80 23.44
N ILE A 361 9.67 15.00 22.91
CA ILE A 361 8.87 16.18 23.24
C ILE A 361 7.53 16.23 22.47
N ARG A 362 7.29 15.27 21.58
CA ARG A 362 6.05 15.21 20.79
C ARG A 362 4.86 14.93 21.72
N PRO A 363 3.70 15.57 21.52
CA PRO A 363 2.51 15.25 22.29
C PRO A 363 2.10 13.79 22.02
N PRO A 364 1.82 12.99 23.07
CA PRO A 364 1.43 11.60 22.89
C PRO A 364 0.09 11.52 22.14
N ALA A 365 0.02 10.59 21.19
CA ALA A 365 -1.21 10.30 20.45
C ALA A 365 -1.87 8.99 20.89
N LEU A 366 -1.11 8.14 21.59
CA LEU A 366 -1.49 6.78 21.95
C LEU A 366 -1.40 6.57 23.46
N LYS A 367 -2.31 5.79 24.03
CA LYS A 367 -2.22 5.28 25.40
C LYS A 367 -2.53 3.79 25.41
N ILE A 368 -1.64 2.98 25.98
CA ILE A 368 -1.87 1.55 26.10
C ILE A 368 -3.04 1.25 27.05
N ASP A 369 -3.83 0.24 26.71
CA ASP A 369 -4.84 -0.35 27.60
C ASP A 369 -4.26 -1.62 28.24
N LEU A 370 -3.89 -1.55 29.52
CA LEU A 370 -3.23 -2.65 30.22
C LEU A 370 -4.09 -3.90 30.34
N SER A 371 -5.42 -3.74 30.43
CA SER A 371 -6.35 -4.87 30.49
C SER A 371 -6.39 -5.70 29.21
N SER A 372 -5.91 -5.12 28.11
CA SER A 372 -5.86 -5.77 26.80
C SER A 372 -4.54 -6.47 26.48
N VAL A 373 -3.54 -6.35 27.37
CA VAL A 373 -2.23 -7.00 27.18
C VAL A 373 -2.43 -8.51 27.27
N CYS A 374 -2.05 -9.21 26.20
CA CYS A 374 -2.30 -10.64 26.07
C CYS A 374 -1.09 -11.33 25.42
N VAL A 375 -0.74 -12.52 25.92
CA VAL A 375 0.33 -13.36 25.41
C VAL A 375 -0.28 -14.50 24.58
N HIS A 376 0.24 -14.71 23.38
CA HIS A 376 -0.24 -15.68 22.39
C HIS A 376 0.87 -16.68 22.07
N ASP A 377 0.57 -17.96 22.22
CA ASP A 377 1.47 -19.04 21.79
C ASP A 377 1.25 -19.39 20.32
N ILE A 378 2.27 -19.19 19.49
CA ILE A 378 2.17 -19.41 18.05
C ILE A 378 2.41 -20.90 17.73
N GLN A 379 1.32 -21.65 17.56
CA GLN A 379 1.37 -23.10 17.37
C GLN A 379 1.65 -23.53 15.93
N LYS A 380 1.14 -22.79 14.93
CA LYS A 380 1.27 -23.14 13.50
C LYS A 380 1.10 -21.94 12.59
N VAL A 381 1.67 -22.02 11.38
CA VAL A 381 1.45 -21.09 10.27
C VAL A 381 0.94 -21.86 9.06
N CYS A 382 -0.07 -21.32 8.37
CA CYS A 382 -0.64 -21.91 7.16
C CYS A 382 -0.32 -21.02 5.95
N PHE A 383 0.31 -21.59 4.91
CA PHE A 383 0.63 -20.89 3.67
C PHE A 383 -0.36 -21.26 2.56
N LYS A 384 -0.81 -20.26 1.79
CA LYS A 384 -1.55 -20.45 0.55
C LYS A 384 -0.58 -20.27 -0.62
N PHE A 385 -0.46 -21.27 -1.48
CA PHE A 385 0.47 -21.26 -2.62
C PHE A 385 -0.15 -21.92 -3.85
N SER A 386 0.39 -21.60 -5.02
CA SER A 386 0.11 -22.25 -6.29
C SER A 386 1.38 -22.90 -6.81
N SER A 387 1.28 -24.14 -7.31
CA SER A 387 2.41 -24.88 -7.85
C SER A 387 2.29 -25.02 -9.36
N LEU A 388 3.34 -24.65 -10.09
CA LEU A 388 3.46 -24.86 -11.53
C LEU A 388 4.60 -25.87 -11.78
N PRO A 389 4.32 -27.03 -12.41
CA PRO A 389 5.38 -27.97 -12.74
C PRO A 389 6.27 -27.41 -13.85
N VAL A 390 7.59 -27.51 -13.68
CA VAL A 390 8.56 -27.10 -14.70
C VAL A 390 8.74 -28.24 -15.69
N ARG A 391 8.43 -27.98 -16.97
CA ARG A 391 8.77 -28.87 -18.08
C ARG A 391 9.99 -28.34 -18.82
N ARG A 392 10.86 -29.25 -19.24
CA ARG A 392 12.01 -28.97 -20.10
C ARG A 392 11.85 -29.83 -21.33
N ASP A 393 11.65 -29.18 -22.47
CA ASP A 393 11.61 -29.83 -23.76
C ASP A 393 12.87 -29.45 -24.54
N THR A 394 13.46 -30.43 -25.22
CA THR A 394 14.61 -30.22 -26.11
C THR A 394 14.11 -30.31 -27.54
N ASP A 395 13.94 -29.16 -28.19
CA ASP A 395 13.67 -29.12 -29.62
C ASP A 395 14.99 -29.30 -30.38
N VAL A 396 15.23 -30.51 -30.89
CA VAL A 396 16.29 -30.75 -31.86
C VAL A 396 15.79 -30.29 -33.21
N ILE A 397 16.07 -29.03 -33.55
CA ILE A 397 15.87 -28.51 -34.91
C ILE A 397 16.84 -29.26 -35.81
N GLN A 398 16.37 -30.23 -36.61
CA GLN A 398 17.17 -30.74 -37.71
C GLN A 398 17.38 -29.60 -38.71
N PRO A 399 18.63 -29.21 -39.02
CA PRO A 399 18.87 -28.27 -40.09
C PRO A 399 18.32 -28.91 -41.37
N SER A 400 17.35 -28.25 -42.00
CA SER A 400 16.90 -28.62 -43.34
C SER A 400 18.13 -28.65 -44.23
N PHE A 401 18.44 -29.81 -44.82
CA PHE A 401 19.46 -29.94 -45.85
C PHE A 401 19.13 -28.96 -46.98
N ARG A 402 19.76 -27.78 -46.98
CA ARG A 402 19.97 -26.99 -48.19
C ARG A 402 21.04 -27.73 -48.97
N ASN A 403 20.65 -28.35 -50.07
CA ASN A 403 21.57 -28.82 -51.11
C ASN A 403 22.28 -27.60 -51.72
N GLU A 404 23.38 -27.18 -51.11
CA GLU A 404 24.40 -26.39 -51.80
C GLU A 404 25.76 -26.95 -51.36
N GLU A 405 26.41 -27.67 -52.28
CA GLU A 405 27.82 -28.06 -52.14
C GLU A 405 28.68 -26.81 -51.95
N PRO A 406 29.58 -26.77 -50.97
CA PRO A 406 30.64 -25.78 -50.95
C PRO A 406 31.96 -26.38 -51.42
N ASP A 407 32.56 -25.71 -52.39
CA ASP A 407 33.93 -25.89 -52.86
C ASP A 407 34.95 -26.01 -51.71
N ASN A 408 35.89 -26.94 -51.91
CA ASN A 408 37.12 -27.11 -51.16
C ASN A 408 37.85 -25.77 -50.93
N VAL A 409 38.04 -25.37 -49.66
CA VAL A 409 39.25 -24.63 -49.25
C VAL A 409 39.70 -25.09 -47.86
N LEU A 410 40.85 -25.75 -47.85
CA LEU A 410 41.69 -26.10 -46.70
C LEU A 410 42.21 -24.84 -45.98
N TRP A 411 42.08 -24.76 -44.65
CA TRP A 411 43.05 -24.07 -43.79
C TRP A 411 43.18 -24.79 -42.43
N ASP A 412 44.45 -24.95 -42.05
CA ASP A 412 45.04 -25.71 -40.96
C ASP A 412 44.77 -25.20 -39.53
N ASP A 413 44.86 -26.14 -38.59
CA ASP A 413 45.42 -26.10 -37.23
C ASP A 413 45.15 -24.92 -36.27
N THR A 414 44.36 -25.16 -35.21
CA THR A 414 44.83 -25.31 -33.80
C THR A 414 43.65 -25.22 -32.80
N PRO A 415 43.66 -25.99 -31.68
CA PRO A 415 42.57 -25.96 -30.71
C PRO A 415 42.76 -24.83 -29.70
N PHE A 416 41.90 -23.81 -29.75
CA PHE A 416 41.80 -22.83 -28.67
C PHE A 416 40.91 -23.35 -27.54
N GLN A 417 41.53 -23.33 -26.38
CA GLN A 417 41.08 -23.80 -25.08
C GLN A 417 40.05 -22.85 -24.45
N ASP A 418 39.24 -23.43 -23.58
CA ASP A 418 38.18 -22.85 -22.74
C ASP A 418 38.27 -21.36 -22.39
N ASP A 419 37.14 -20.66 -22.55
CA ASP A 419 36.74 -19.58 -21.64
C ASP A 419 35.20 -19.44 -21.67
N VAL A 420 34.56 -19.94 -20.62
CA VAL A 420 33.16 -19.66 -20.28
C VAL A 420 33.15 -18.53 -19.26
N PRO A 421 32.52 -17.38 -19.54
CA PRO A 421 32.20 -16.41 -18.52
C PRO A 421 30.70 -16.42 -18.20
N TYR A 422 30.40 -16.79 -16.95
CA TYR A 422 29.20 -16.53 -16.13
C TYR A 422 27.84 -17.06 -16.59
#